data_AF-A0A7R9LT89-F1
#
_entry.id   AF-A0A7R9LT89-F1
#
_cell.length_a   1.000
_cell.length_b   1.000
_cell.length_c   1.000
_cell.angle_alpha   90.00
_cell.angle_beta   90.00
_cell.angle_gamma   90.00
#
_symmetry.space_group_name_H-M   'P 1'
#
loop_
_entity.id
_entity.type
_entity.pdbx_description
1 polymer ?
#
loop_
_entity_poly.entity_id
_entity_poly.type
_entity_poly.pdbx_seq_one_letter_code
_entity_poly.pdbx_strand_id
1 'polypeptide(L)'
;LGVAKYSLLGWSDGGITSQIIAAANPLSVHKVVLFATKSYISAEDKRMLLEIQDVNKWHPTARRAYEEVYGADLFERLWTQYVAAYCRYDDICTADLAAIKQPTLLLYGDMDPLVDPEHPKYLLKHIPHARSHCFPTGVDKYSLLGWSDGGITSLIIAAANPLSVQKLVVFGANAYLTA
;
A
#
# COMPACT_ATOMS: atom_id res chain seq x y z
N LEU A 1 -8.29 -23.84 2.74
CA LEU A 1 -7.51 -23.35 3.91
C LEU A 1 -8.19 -23.62 5.26
N GLY A 2 -9.53 -23.74 5.33
CA GLY A 2 -10.21 -24.10 6.60
C GLY A 2 -10.19 -23.00 7.67
N VAL A 3 -9.91 -21.75 7.27
CA VAL A 3 -9.78 -20.61 8.19
C VAL A 3 -11.16 -19.97 8.38
N ALA A 4 -11.74 -20.12 9.57
CA ALA A 4 -13.06 -19.58 9.88
C ALA A 4 -13.07 -18.07 10.18
N LYS A 5 -11.95 -17.54 10.72
CA LYS A 5 -11.81 -16.14 11.11
C LYS A 5 -10.41 -15.62 10.80
N TYR A 6 -10.31 -14.44 10.20
CA TYR A 6 -9.04 -13.85 9.76
C TYR A 6 -9.08 -12.31 9.83
N SER A 7 -7.90 -11.68 9.75
CA SER A 7 -7.78 -10.24 9.57
C SER A 7 -7.22 -9.94 8.18
N LEU A 8 -7.56 -8.78 7.63
CA LEU A 8 -7.11 -8.35 6.32
C LEU A 8 -6.06 -7.25 6.43
N LEU A 9 -5.01 -7.37 5.63
CA LEU A 9 -3.97 -6.37 5.42
C LEU A 9 -3.93 -6.12 3.92
N GLY A 10 -4.45 -4.97 3.48
CA GLY A 10 -4.62 -4.65 2.06
C GLY A 10 -3.89 -3.38 1.68
N TRP A 11 -2.98 -3.48 0.71
CA TRP A 11 -2.27 -2.34 0.13
C TRP A 11 -2.74 -2.07 -1.31
N SER A 12 -2.95 -0.81 -1.67
CA SER A 12 -3.36 -0.41 -3.02
C SER A 12 -4.65 -1.14 -3.45
N ASP A 13 -4.65 -1.84 -4.58
CA ASP A 13 -5.77 -2.67 -5.05
C ASP A 13 -6.10 -3.83 -4.10
N GLY A 14 -5.12 -4.32 -3.34
CA GLY A 14 -5.36 -5.26 -2.24
C GLY A 14 -6.17 -4.62 -1.11
N GLY A 15 -6.08 -3.30 -0.94
CA GLY A 15 -6.91 -2.50 -0.04
C GLY A 15 -8.35 -2.39 -0.52
N ILE A 16 -8.58 -2.17 -1.82
CA ILE A 16 -9.92 -2.21 -2.45
C ILE A 16 -10.53 -3.58 -2.25
N THR A 17 -9.77 -4.63 -2.58
CA THR A 17 -10.19 -6.02 -2.41
C THR A 17 -10.53 -6.32 -0.95
N SER A 18 -9.74 -5.82 0.01
CA SER A 18 -10.00 -6.00 1.44
C SER A 18 -11.29 -5.31 1.89
N GLN A 19 -11.63 -4.15 1.34
CA GLN A 19 -12.89 -3.46 1.61
C GLN A 19 -14.08 -4.32 1.16
N ILE A 20 -14.03 -4.82 -0.08
CA ILE A 20 -15.08 -5.68 -0.66
C ILE A 20 -15.23 -6.97 0.16
N ILE A 21 -14.12 -7.65 0.50
CA ILE A 21 -14.16 -8.89 1.30
C ILE A 21 -14.73 -8.61 2.69
N ALA A 22 -14.31 -7.52 3.36
CA ALA A 22 -14.78 -7.18 4.70
C ALA A 22 -16.28 -6.88 4.74
N ALA A 23 -16.79 -6.17 3.73
CA ALA A 23 -18.21 -5.90 3.57
C ALA A 23 -19.02 -7.17 3.30
N ALA A 24 -18.54 -8.04 2.40
CA ALA A 24 -19.24 -9.27 2.01
C ALA A 24 -19.17 -10.39 3.06
N ASN A 25 -18.14 -10.40 3.94
CA ASN A 25 -17.88 -11.49 4.88
C ASN A 25 -17.78 -11.02 6.34
N PRO A 26 -18.81 -10.36 6.89
CA PRO A 26 -18.72 -9.67 8.18
C PRO A 26 -18.44 -10.59 9.37
N LEU A 27 -18.83 -11.87 9.27
CA LEU A 27 -18.63 -12.86 10.34
C LEU A 27 -17.21 -13.45 10.35
N SER A 28 -16.56 -13.54 9.19
CA SER A 28 -15.23 -14.14 9.05
C SER A 28 -14.11 -13.13 9.21
N VAL A 29 -14.33 -11.85 8.88
CA VAL A 29 -13.30 -10.82 9.03
C VAL A 29 -13.34 -10.23 10.44
N HIS A 30 -12.20 -10.28 11.14
CA HIS A 30 -12.04 -9.76 12.50
C HIS A 30 -11.61 -8.29 12.54
N LYS A 31 -10.57 -7.93 11.78
CA LYS A 31 -10.00 -6.58 11.69
C LYS A 31 -9.50 -6.33 10.27
N VAL A 32 -9.42 -5.06 9.89
CA VAL A 32 -8.93 -4.63 8.57
C VAL A 32 -7.86 -3.56 8.75
N VAL A 33 -6.78 -3.64 7.99
CA VAL A 33 -5.78 -2.58 7.85
C VAL A 33 -5.62 -2.28 6.37
N LEU A 34 -5.83 -1.01 6.01
CA LEU A 34 -5.83 -0.53 4.63
C LEU A 34 -4.71 0.47 4.43
N PHE A 35 -3.90 0.28 3.38
CA PHE A 35 -2.75 1.11 3.06
C PHE A 35 -2.92 1.69 1.65
N ALA A 36 -2.72 3.00 1.50
CA ALA A 36 -2.67 3.67 0.19
C ALA A 36 -3.75 3.16 -0.78
N THR A 37 -5.02 3.26 -0.36
CA THR A 37 -6.14 2.67 -1.10
C THR A 37 -7.28 3.66 -1.24
N LYS A 38 -8.23 3.31 -2.11
CA LYS A 38 -9.38 4.11 -2.50
C LYS A 38 -10.63 3.22 -2.58
N SER A 39 -11.79 3.83 -2.79
CA SER A 39 -13.07 3.11 -3.03
C SER A 39 -13.75 3.54 -4.33
N TYR A 40 -13.19 4.56 -4.98
CA TYR A 40 -13.62 5.14 -6.24
C TYR A 40 -12.37 5.71 -6.93
N ILE A 41 -12.52 6.17 -8.17
CA ILE A 41 -11.43 6.73 -8.97
C ILE A 41 -11.80 8.16 -9.36
N SER A 42 -11.08 9.12 -8.79
CA SER A 42 -11.25 10.54 -9.10
C SER A 42 -10.59 10.89 -10.46
N ALA A 43 -10.90 12.08 -10.98
CA ALA A 43 -10.21 12.58 -12.18
C ALA A 43 -8.69 12.72 -11.94
N GLU A 44 -8.30 13.06 -10.72
CA GLU A 44 -6.89 13.20 -10.32
C GLU A 44 -6.19 11.84 -10.29
N ASP A 45 -6.85 10.79 -9.80
CA ASP A 45 -6.32 9.43 -9.87
C ASP A 45 -6.06 8.99 -11.32
N LYS A 46 -7.00 9.29 -12.23
CA LYS A 46 -6.85 8.96 -13.65
C LYS A 46 -5.67 9.72 -14.25
N ARG A 47 -5.50 11.00 -13.92
CA ARG A 47 -4.35 11.81 -14.33
C ARG A 47 -3.04 11.17 -13.87
N MET A 48 -2.90 10.87 -12.58
CA MET A 48 -1.70 10.26 -12.00
C MET A 48 -1.38 8.89 -12.64
N LEU A 49 -2.38 8.04 -12.87
CA LEU A 49 -2.19 6.73 -13.50
C LEU A 49 -1.74 6.84 -14.97
N LEU A 50 -2.29 7.79 -15.72
CA LEU A 50 -1.89 8.03 -17.11
C LEU A 50 -0.45 8.54 -17.22
N GLU A 51 0.02 9.32 -16.25
CA GLU A 51 1.41 9.79 -16.20
C GLU A 51 2.43 8.66 -16.06
N ILE A 52 2.03 7.59 -15.37
CA ILE A 52 2.87 6.40 -15.18
C ILE A 52 2.52 5.25 -16.13
N GLN A 53 1.67 5.47 -17.14
CA GLN A 53 1.30 4.40 -18.09
C GLN A 53 2.49 3.92 -18.91
N ASP A 54 3.37 4.83 -19.33
CA ASP A 54 4.58 4.50 -20.08
C ASP A 54 5.69 4.05 -19.11
N VAL A 55 5.84 2.73 -18.97
CA VAL A 55 6.85 2.12 -18.09
C VAL A 55 8.29 2.45 -18.53
N ASN A 56 8.51 2.91 -19.77
CA ASN A 56 9.83 3.30 -20.24
C ASN A 56 10.33 4.60 -19.59
N LYS A 57 9.42 5.40 -19.02
CA LYS A 57 9.76 6.63 -18.29
C LYS A 57 10.01 6.40 -16.79
N TRP A 58 9.81 5.18 -16.31
CA TRP A 58 9.97 4.86 -14.90
C TRP A 58 11.43 4.84 -14.48
N HIS A 59 11.69 5.04 -13.19
CA HIS A 59 13.02 4.81 -12.64
C HIS A 59 13.46 3.36 -12.91
N PRO A 60 14.69 3.11 -13.41
CA PRO A 60 15.12 1.77 -13.82
C PRO A 60 14.96 0.71 -12.73
N THR A 61 15.25 1.04 -11.48
CA THR A 61 15.07 0.11 -10.34
C THR A 61 13.62 -0.28 -10.12
N ALA A 62 12.67 0.66 -10.26
CA ALA A 62 11.26 0.38 -10.07
C ALA A 62 10.71 -0.51 -11.19
N ARG A 63 11.08 -0.22 -12.44
CA ARG A 63 10.72 -1.02 -13.62
C ARG A 63 11.28 -2.45 -13.53
N ARG A 64 12.57 -2.58 -13.20
CA ARG A 64 13.29 -3.85 -13.16
C ARG A 64 12.63 -4.89 -12.26
N ALA A 65 12.10 -4.48 -11.12
CA ALA A 65 11.42 -5.39 -10.18
C ALA A 65 10.24 -6.14 -10.81
N TYR A 66 9.54 -5.53 -11.77
CA TYR A 66 8.45 -6.18 -12.49
C TYR A 66 8.95 -6.99 -13.69
N GLU A 67 9.95 -6.47 -14.41
CA GLU A 67 10.51 -7.17 -15.57
C GLU A 67 11.20 -8.49 -15.19
N GLU A 68 11.79 -8.57 -14.00
CA GLU A 68 12.37 -9.82 -13.48
C GLU A 68 11.32 -10.93 -13.26
N VAL A 69 10.06 -10.55 -13.02
CA VAL A 69 8.95 -11.50 -12.80
C VAL A 69 8.22 -11.83 -14.10
N TYR A 70 7.90 -10.80 -14.89
CA TYR A 70 6.99 -10.94 -16.04
C TYR A 70 7.70 -10.90 -17.40
N GLY A 71 8.95 -10.42 -17.45
CA GLY A 71 9.61 -10.01 -18.69
C GLY A 71 9.12 -8.65 -19.19
N ALA A 72 10.00 -7.91 -19.86
CA ALA A 72 9.75 -6.53 -20.34
C ALA A 72 8.45 -6.41 -21.15
N ASP A 73 8.32 -7.20 -22.22
CA ASP A 73 7.20 -7.09 -23.17
C ASP A 73 5.83 -7.40 -22.53
N LEU A 74 5.78 -8.42 -21.66
CA LEU A 74 4.53 -8.80 -21.01
C LEU A 74 4.17 -7.80 -19.91
N PHE A 75 5.15 -7.32 -19.14
CA PHE A 75 4.93 -6.31 -18.11
C PHE A 75 4.35 -5.02 -18.72
N GLU A 76 4.99 -4.47 -19.75
CA GLU A 76 4.54 -3.24 -20.42
C GLU A 76 3.11 -3.38 -20.94
N ARG A 77 2.80 -4.50 -21.59
CA ARG A 77 1.45 -4.80 -22.08
C ARG A 77 0.42 -4.90 -20.96
N LEU A 78 0.71 -5.68 -19.91
CA LEU A 78 -0.22 -5.86 -18.79
C LEU A 78 -0.46 -4.54 -18.06
N TRP A 79 0.59 -3.77 -17.82
CA TRP A 79 0.49 -2.47 -17.16
C TRP A 79 -0.34 -1.47 -17.97
N THR A 80 -0.09 -1.39 -19.28
CA THR A 80 -0.87 -0.53 -20.18
C THR A 80 -2.35 -0.92 -20.19
N GLN A 81 -2.65 -2.22 -20.24
CA GLN A 81 -4.03 -2.73 -20.20
C GLN A 81 -4.68 -2.45 -18.85
N TYR A 82 -3.95 -2.62 -17.75
CA TYR A 82 -4.40 -2.31 -16.41
C TYR A 82 -4.79 -0.84 -16.30
N VAL A 83 -3.92 0.11 -16.66
CA VAL A 83 -4.23 1.56 -16.60
C VAL A 83 -5.45 1.89 -17.47
N ALA A 84 -5.51 1.36 -18.70
CA ALA A 84 -6.61 1.60 -19.61
C ALA A 84 -7.96 1.02 -19.14
N ALA A 85 -7.95 -0.07 -18.39
CA ALA A 85 -9.14 -0.65 -17.78
C ALA A 85 -9.54 0.11 -16.52
N TYR A 86 -8.57 0.38 -15.65
CA TYR A 86 -8.76 1.04 -14.36
C TYR A 86 -9.38 2.44 -14.55
N CYS A 87 -8.90 3.23 -15.50
CA CYS A 87 -9.43 4.57 -15.79
C CYS A 87 -10.88 4.61 -16.30
N ARG A 88 -11.51 3.47 -16.61
CA ARG A 88 -12.93 3.40 -17.03
C ARG A 88 -13.89 3.41 -15.85
N TYR A 89 -13.43 3.11 -14.64
CA TYR A 89 -14.27 3.13 -13.45
C TYR A 89 -14.33 4.54 -12.86
N ASP A 90 -15.48 4.86 -12.29
CA ASP A 90 -15.67 6.06 -11.45
C ASP A 90 -15.90 5.61 -10.01
N ASP A 91 -16.79 4.65 -9.78
CA ASP A 91 -16.99 3.98 -8.51
C ASP A 91 -16.43 2.54 -8.55
N ILE A 92 -15.90 2.06 -7.42
CA ILE A 92 -15.42 0.68 -7.27
C ILE A 92 -16.20 -0.05 -6.18
N CYS A 93 -16.30 0.54 -4.98
CA CYS A 93 -16.95 -0.06 -3.83
C CYS A 93 -17.45 0.95 -2.78
N THR A 94 -17.80 2.19 -3.16
CA THR A 94 -18.26 3.19 -2.18
C THR A 94 -19.52 2.78 -1.43
N ALA A 95 -20.43 2.07 -2.10
CA ALA A 95 -21.66 1.54 -1.50
C ALA A 95 -21.39 0.50 -0.39
N ASP A 96 -20.26 -0.20 -0.44
CA ASP A 96 -19.92 -1.27 0.50
C ASP A 96 -19.34 -0.74 1.82
N LEU A 97 -18.81 0.49 1.84
CA LEU A 97 -18.05 1.02 2.99
C LEU A 97 -18.85 1.02 4.28
N ALA A 98 -20.14 1.36 4.20
CA ALA A 98 -21.04 1.39 5.35
C ALA A 98 -21.28 -0.01 5.95
N ALA A 99 -21.08 -1.09 5.17
CA ALA A 99 -21.22 -2.47 5.61
C ALA A 99 -19.96 -2.98 6.36
N ILE A 100 -18.82 -2.29 6.25
CA ILE A 100 -17.58 -2.64 6.96
C ILE A 100 -17.72 -2.26 8.45
N LYS A 101 -18.15 -3.21 9.27
CA LYS A 101 -18.32 -3.03 10.73
C LYS A 101 -17.10 -3.43 11.56
N GLN A 102 -16.07 -3.97 10.92
CA GLN A 102 -14.86 -4.40 11.59
C GLN A 102 -14.01 -3.19 12.00
N PRO A 103 -13.31 -3.25 13.15
CA PRO A 103 -12.29 -2.25 13.47
C PRO A 103 -11.29 -2.13 12.31
N THR A 104 -11.18 -0.92 11.77
CA THR A 104 -10.42 -0.64 10.56
C THR A 104 -9.34 0.40 10.82
N LEU A 105 -8.11 0.13 10.41
CA LEU A 105 -7.00 1.09 10.47
C LEU A 105 -6.62 1.52 9.06
N LEU A 106 -6.72 2.82 8.78
CA LEU A 106 -6.29 3.44 7.52
C LEU A 106 -4.88 4.00 7.68
N LEU A 107 -3.98 3.62 6.78
CA LEU A 107 -2.57 4.03 6.76
C LEU A 107 -2.26 4.69 5.42
N TYR A 108 -1.68 5.89 5.44
CA TYR A 108 -1.40 6.68 4.25
C TYR A 108 -0.19 7.58 4.47
N GLY A 109 0.55 7.90 3.40
CA GLY A 109 1.57 8.94 3.40
C GLY A 109 0.95 10.29 3.02
N ASP A 110 1.45 11.40 3.54
CA ASP A 110 0.99 12.75 3.15
C ASP A 110 1.47 13.20 1.75
N MET A 111 2.49 12.53 1.20
CA MET A 111 2.98 12.72 -0.18
C MET A 111 2.95 11.40 -0.96
N ASP A 112 1.88 10.62 -0.80
CA ASP A 112 1.65 9.47 -1.68
C ASP A 112 1.45 9.96 -3.13
N PRO A 113 2.31 9.56 -4.09
CA PRO A 113 2.25 10.08 -5.46
C PRO A 113 1.17 9.41 -6.33
N LEU A 114 0.43 8.41 -5.80
CA LEU A 114 -0.50 7.58 -6.56
C LEU A 114 -1.91 7.51 -5.97
N VAL A 115 -2.12 8.11 -4.79
CA VAL A 115 -3.40 8.13 -4.11
C VAL A 115 -3.67 9.55 -3.61
N ASP A 116 -4.72 10.16 -4.15
CA ASP A 116 -5.14 11.48 -3.73
C ASP A 116 -5.41 11.51 -2.20
N PRO A 117 -4.87 12.50 -1.46
CA PRO A 117 -5.13 12.70 -0.03
C PRO A 117 -6.61 12.83 0.37
N GLU A 118 -7.53 12.99 -0.58
CA GLU A 118 -8.97 12.90 -0.32
C GLU A 118 -9.44 11.50 0.06
N HIS A 119 -8.82 10.44 -0.49
CA HIS A 119 -9.30 9.06 -0.31
C HIS A 119 -9.28 8.62 1.16
N PRO A 120 -8.20 8.83 1.94
CA PRO A 120 -8.22 8.50 3.36
C PRO A 120 -9.30 9.24 4.14
N LYS A 121 -9.60 10.49 3.78
CA LYS A 121 -10.68 11.28 4.42
C LYS A 121 -12.05 10.70 4.08
N TYR A 122 -12.26 10.32 2.83
CA TYR A 122 -13.50 9.69 2.38
C TYR A 122 -13.72 8.35 3.08
N LEU A 123 -12.70 7.48 3.12
CA LEU A 123 -12.78 6.18 3.79
C LEU A 123 -13.05 6.32 5.29
N LEU A 124 -12.34 7.24 5.97
CA LEU A 124 -12.52 7.49 7.40
C LEU A 124 -13.96 7.93 7.73
N LYS A 125 -14.58 8.72 6.83
CA LYS A 125 -15.95 9.20 6.99
C LYS A 125 -17.00 8.10 6.79
N HIS A 126 -16.76 7.15 5.89
CA HIS A 126 -17.77 6.18 5.45
C HIS A 126 -17.63 4.78 6.07
N ILE A 127 -16.49 4.48 6.71
CA ILE A 127 -16.28 3.24 7.46
C ILE A 127 -16.52 3.52 8.97
N PRO A 128 -17.60 3.00 9.59
CA PRO A 128 -18.04 3.42 10.93
C PRO A 128 -17.01 3.29 12.07
N HIS A 129 -16.14 2.28 12.01
CA HIS A 129 -15.14 2.00 13.05
C HIS A 129 -13.72 2.18 12.53
N ALA A 130 -13.55 3.05 11.53
CA ALA A 130 -12.24 3.41 11.02
C ALA A 130 -11.53 4.41 11.95
N ARG A 131 -10.23 4.22 12.06
CA ARG A 131 -9.28 5.22 12.55
C ARG A 131 -8.16 5.34 11.53
N SER A 132 -7.53 6.50 11.48
CA SER A 132 -6.53 6.81 10.46
C SER A 132 -5.18 7.16 11.11
N HIS A 133 -4.08 6.86 10.42
CA HIS A 133 -2.75 7.33 10.77
C HIS A 133 -2.03 7.77 9.49
N CYS A 134 -1.67 9.05 9.45
CA CYS A 134 -0.87 9.63 8.39
C CYS A 134 0.61 9.49 8.75
N PHE A 135 1.41 8.97 7.83
CA PHE A 135 2.87 9.01 7.90
C PHE A 135 3.35 10.26 7.17
N PRO A 136 3.86 11.28 7.88
CA PRO A 136 4.41 12.44 7.22
C PRO A 136 5.66 12.04 6.43
N THR A 137 5.73 12.48 5.18
CA THR A 137 6.94 12.45 4.36
C THR A 137 7.79 13.67 4.68
N GLY A 138 9.09 13.56 4.41
CA GLY A 138 10.03 14.52 4.97
C GLY A 138 10.13 14.41 6.50
N VAL A 139 9.86 13.22 7.07
CA VAL A 139 10.28 12.97 8.44
C VAL A 139 11.80 13.05 8.50
N ASP A 140 12.27 14.19 9.02
CA ASP A 140 13.66 14.39 9.41
C ASP A 140 14.14 13.28 10.35
N LYS A 141 13.19 12.57 10.98
CA LYS A 141 13.37 11.64 12.08
C LYS A 141 12.33 10.51 12.03
N TYR A 142 12.77 9.26 11.88
CA TYR A 142 11.95 8.05 11.87
C TYR A 142 12.55 6.96 12.77
N SER A 143 11.73 5.99 13.18
CA SER A 143 12.19 4.80 13.92
C SER A 143 12.13 3.57 13.02
N LEU A 144 13.15 2.72 13.08
CA LEU A 144 13.26 1.51 12.28
C LEU A 144 13.11 0.28 13.20
N LEU A 145 12.28 -0.67 12.76
CA LEU A 145 12.16 -1.99 13.34
C LEU A 145 12.48 -3.01 12.25
N GLY A 146 13.55 -3.78 12.43
CA GLY A 146 14.02 -4.73 11.43
C GLY A 146 14.19 -6.14 12.01
N TRP A 147 13.68 -7.13 11.29
CA TRP A 147 13.90 -8.55 11.55
C TRP A 147 14.55 -9.20 10.33
N SER A 148 15.52 -10.10 10.56
CA SER A 148 16.22 -10.82 9.48
C SER A 148 16.85 -9.84 8.48
N ASP A 149 16.57 -9.98 7.18
CA ASP A 149 17.06 -9.06 6.15
C ASP A 149 16.55 -7.63 6.35
N GLY A 150 15.33 -7.46 6.88
CA GLY A 150 14.82 -6.16 7.28
C GLY A 150 15.65 -5.51 8.39
N GLY A 151 16.32 -6.32 9.22
CA GLY A 151 17.30 -5.85 10.20
C GLY A 151 18.59 -5.36 9.56
N ILE A 152 19.10 -6.06 8.55
CA ILE A 152 20.26 -5.64 7.74
C ILE A 152 19.94 -4.33 7.01
N THR A 153 18.80 -4.26 6.33
CA THR A 153 18.32 -3.05 5.67
C THR A 153 18.16 -1.89 6.66
N SER A 154 17.60 -2.15 7.85
CA SER A 154 17.46 -1.12 8.89
C SER A 154 18.81 -0.60 9.38
N LEU A 155 19.82 -1.48 9.52
CA LEU A 155 21.19 -1.09 9.86
C LEU A 155 21.82 -0.23 8.76
N ILE A 156 21.65 -0.60 7.48
CA ILE A 156 22.16 0.17 6.34
C ILE A 156 21.51 1.56 6.28
N ILE A 157 20.18 1.63 6.41
CA ILE A 157 19.44 2.90 6.39
C ILE A 157 19.87 3.79 7.57
N ALA A 158 20.04 3.21 8.76
CA ALA A 158 20.54 3.94 9.92
C ALA A 158 21.98 4.43 9.75
N ALA A 159 22.85 3.65 9.09
CA ALA A 159 24.21 4.07 8.79
C ALA A 159 24.27 5.17 7.71
N ALA A 160 23.41 5.12 6.69
CA ALA A 160 23.35 6.11 5.63
C ALA A 160 22.64 7.40 6.04
N ASN A 161 21.70 7.34 6.99
CA ASN A 161 20.87 8.46 7.43
C ASN A 161 20.86 8.57 8.97
N PRO A 162 22.03 8.67 9.65
CA PRO A 162 22.11 8.58 11.11
C PRO A 162 21.42 9.75 11.82
N LEU A 163 21.37 10.91 11.17
CA LEU A 163 20.61 12.05 11.67
C LEU A 163 19.10 11.86 11.51
N SER A 164 18.64 10.91 10.70
CA SER A 164 17.22 10.68 10.49
C SER A 164 16.66 9.46 11.21
N VAL A 165 17.48 8.63 11.84
CA VAL A 165 16.99 7.50 12.65
C VAL A 165 17.00 7.84 14.14
N GLN A 166 15.82 7.92 14.76
CA GLN A 166 15.67 8.19 16.21
C GLN A 166 15.83 6.95 17.07
N LYS A 167 15.25 5.83 16.61
CA LYS A 167 15.25 4.57 17.33
C LYS A 167 15.44 3.47 16.31
N LEU A 168 16.34 2.54 16.62
CA LEU A 168 16.61 1.37 15.82
C LEU A 168 16.46 0.15 16.71
N VAL A 169 15.53 -0.73 16.37
CA VAL A 169 15.40 -2.04 17.00
C VAL A 169 15.66 -3.09 15.92
N VAL A 170 16.69 -3.89 16.11
CA VAL A 170 17.08 -4.95 15.17
C VAL A 170 17.18 -6.25 15.93
N PHE A 171 16.59 -7.31 15.40
CA PHE A 171 16.69 -8.65 15.98
C PHE A 171 16.77 -9.71 14.88
N GLY A 172 17.60 -10.73 15.10
CA GLY A 172 17.79 -11.82 14.14
C GLY A 172 18.44 -11.40 12.81
N ALA A 173 19.26 -10.34 12.79
CA ALA A 173 19.99 -9.89 11.61
C ALA A 173 21.44 -10.36 11.63
N ASN A 174 22.01 -10.65 10.45
CA ASN A 174 23.40 -11.06 10.29
C ASN A 174 24.24 -9.93 9.69
N ALA A 175 25.46 -9.71 10.17
CA ALA A 175 26.36 -8.69 9.62
C ALA A 175 27.26 -9.24 8.49
N TYR A 176 27.41 -10.56 8.41
CA TYR A 176 28.18 -11.28 7.41
C TYR A 176 27.67 -12.71 7.32
N LEU A 177 27.92 -13.37 6.19
CA LEU A 177 27.69 -14.81 6.02
C LEU A 177 28.98 -15.54 6.37
N THR A 178 28.92 -16.47 7.32
CA THR A 178 30.01 -17.43 7.56
C THR A 178 29.77 -18.67 6.71
N ALA A 179 30.83 -19.18 6.09
CA ALA A 179 30.84 -20.49 5.45
C ALA A 179 30.82 -21.63 6.49
#